data_AF-A0A1Q5S6B3-F1
#
_entry.id   AF-A0A1Q5S6B3-F1
#
_cell.length_a   1.000
_cell.length_b   1.000
_cell.length_c   1.000
_cell.angle_alpha   90.00
_cell.angle_beta   90.00
_cell.angle_gamma   90.00
#
_symmetry.space_group_name_H-M   'P 1'
#
loop_
_entity.id
_entity.type
_entity.pdbx_description
1 polymer ?
#
loop_
_entity_poly.entity_id
_entity_poly.type
_entity_poly.pdbx_seq_one_letter_code
_entity_poly.pdbx_strand_id
1 'polypeptide(L)' 'MPASGDGGAVSTVIENLLSRKQKLVEQLEKAQSVEDRDRLENQLEQINTALDFLDRPAPKDAR' A
#
# COMPACT_ATOMS: atom_id res chain seq x y z
N MET A 1 16.91 -24.07 -12.28
CA MET A 1 15.95 -24.04 -11.16
C MET A 1 15.49 -22.60 -11.00
N PRO A 2 14.21 -22.22 -11.16
CA PRO A 2 13.82 -20.84 -10.96
C PRO A 2 13.57 -20.60 -9.47
N ALA A 3 14.41 -19.77 -8.85
CA ALA A 3 14.06 -19.09 -7.61
C ALA A 3 13.12 -17.94 -7.99
N SER A 4 11.81 -18.20 -8.04
CA SER A 4 10.81 -17.21 -8.46
C SER A 4 9.51 -17.34 -7.65
N GLY A 5 9.64 -17.64 -6.36
CA GLY A 5 8.48 -17.77 -5.44
C GLY A 5 8.08 -16.47 -4.75
N ASP A 6 9.02 -15.55 -4.54
CA ASP A 6 8.79 -14.39 -3.66
C ASP A 6 8.28 -13.14 -4.39
N GLY A 7 8.78 -12.88 -5.61
CA GLY A 7 8.39 -11.70 -6.39
C GLY A 7 6.91 -11.69 -6.80
N GLY A 8 6.30 -12.86 -7.00
CA GLY A 8 4.88 -12.97 -7.38
C GLY A 8 3.92 -12.59 -6.26
N ALA A 9 4.19 -13.05 -5.03
CA ALA A 9 3.37 -12.73 -3.87
C ALA A 9 3.47 -11.24 -3.49
N VAL A 10 4.69 -10.68 -3.55
CA VAL A 10 4.90 -9.25 -3.31
C VAL A 10 4.17 -8.40 -4.35
N SER A 11 4.22 -8.76 -5.64
CA SER A 11 3.46 -8.06 -6.69
C SER A 11 1.94 -8.10 -6.44
N THR A 12 1.37 -9.24 -6.05
CA THR A 12 -0.07 -9.34 -5.75
C THR A 12 -0.46 -8.49 -4.52
N VAL A 13 0.39 -8.43 -3.50
CA VAL A 13 0.14 -7.58 -2.32
C VAL A 13 0.22 -6.10 -2.68
N ILE A 14 1.21 -5.70 -3.49
CA ILE A 14 1.34 -4.32 -3.99
C ILE A 14 0.10 -3.92 -4.79
N GLU A 15 -0.35 -4.76 -5.73
CA GLU A 15 -1.57 -4.52 -6.51
C GLU A 15 -2.81 -4.37 -5.62
N ASN A 16 -2.95 -5.21 -4.59
CA ASN A 16 -4.06 -5.13 -3.65
C ASN A 16 -4.05 -3.82 -2.86
N LEU A 17 -2.87 -3.42 -2.35
CA LEU A 17 -2.69 -2.17 -1.62
C LEU A 17 -2.98 -0.94 -2.50
N LEU A 18 -2.52 -0.95 -3.75
CA LEU A 18 -2.81 0.11 -4.71
C LEU A 18 -4.32 0.22 -5.02
N SER A 19 -4.99 -0.92 -5.24
CA SER A 19 -6.45 -0.94 -5.44
C SER A 19 -7.20 -0.40 -4.23
N ARG A 20 -6.76 -0.76 -3.02
CA ARG A 20 -7.37 -0.27 -1.77
C ARG A 20 -7.13 1.23 -1.58
N LYS A 21 -5.93 1.73 -1.91
CA LYS A 21 -5.61 3.16 -1.89
C LYS A 21 -6.56 3.94 -2.82
N GLN A 22 -6.74 3.46 -4.05
CA GLN A 22 -7.64 4.12 -5.02
C GLN A 22 -9.08 4.21 -4.50
N LYS A 23 -9.61 3.11 -3.95
CA LYS A 23 -10.96 3.09 -3.35
C LYS A 23 -11.11 4.04 -2.16
N LEU A 24 -10.06 4.26 -1.38
CA LEU A 24 -10.10 5.19 -0.25
C LEU A 24 -10.06 6.64 -0.72
N VAL A 25 -9.29 6.96 -1.76
CA VAL A 25 -9.31 8.30 -2.38
C VAL A 25 -10.70 8.62 -2.91
N GLU A 26 -11.35 7.70 -3.62
CA GLU A 26 -12.72 7.88 -4.11
C GLU A 26 -13.75 8.08 -2.98
N GLN A 27 -13.56 7.41 -1.84
CA GLN A 27 -14.41 7.61 -0.66
C GLN A 27 -14.14 8.95 0.00
N LEU A 28 -12.89 9.41 0.03
CA LEU A 28 -12.49 10.69 0.61
C LEU A 28 -13.11 11.86 -0.15
N GLU A 29 -13.16 11.77 -1.49
CA GLU A 29 -13.85 12.75 -2.34
C GLU A 29 -15.35 12.87 -2.04
N LYS A 30 -15.98 11.77 -1.60
CA LYS A 30 -17.41 11.71 -1.28
C LYS A 30 -17.71 11.97 0.19
N ALA A 31 -16.70 11.95 1.06
CA ALA A 31 -16.87 12.11 2.50
C ALA A 31 -17.31 13.53 2.85
N GLN A 32 -18.44 13.65 3.53
CA GLN A 32 -19.01 14.93 3.97
C GLN A 32 -18.62 15.29 5.41
N SER A 33 -18.38 14.28 6.25
CA SER A 33 -17.96 14.47 7.64
C SER A 33 -16.45 14.60 7.75
N VAL A 34 -16.00 15.52 8.60
CA VAL A 34 -14.58 15.66 8.97
C VAL A 34 -14.07 14.37 9.61
N GLU A 35 -14.87 13.74 10.48
CA GLU A 35 -14.47 12.48 11.13
C GLU A 35 -14.27 11.34 10.13
N ASP A 36 -15.11 11.25 9.10
CA ASP A 36 -14.95 10.24 8.05
C ASP A 36 -13.71 10.52 7.19
N ARG A 37 -13.43 11.79 6.90
CA ARG A 37 -12.20 12.20 6.21
C ARG A 37 -10.96 11.84 7.02
N ASP A 38 -10.93 12.18 8.31
CA ASP A 38 -9.81 11.87 9.20
C ASP A 38 -9.54 10.35 9.24
N ARG A 39 -10.59 9.52 9.33
CA ARG A 39 -10.46 8.06 9.29
C ARG A 39 -9.90 7.56 7.95
N LEU A 40 -10.37 8.11 6.83
CA LEU A 40 -9.91 7.74 5.49
C LEU A 40 -8.45 8.17 5.24
N GLU A 41 -8.07 9.37 5.70
CA GLU A 41 -6.70 9.88 5.62
C GLU A 41 -5.73 9.00 6.42
N ASN A 42 -6.10 8.64 7.65
CA ASN A 42 -5.32 7.70 8.47
C ASN A 42 -5.12 6.33 7.79
N GLN A 43 -6.15 5.83 7.09
CA GLN A 43 -6.04 4.57 6.34
C GLN A 43 -5.14 4.72 5.10
N LEU A 44 -5.20 5.85 4.40
CA LEU A 44 -4.33 6.14 3.27
C LEU A 44 -2.86 6.23 3.69
N GLU A 45 -2.58 6.84 4.84
CA GLU A 45 -1.22 6.92 5.40
C GLU A 45 -0.64 5.54 5.71
N GLN A 46 -1.43 4.65 6.33
CA GLN A 46 -1.01 3.28 6.61
C GLN A 46 -0.66 2.50 5.34
N ILE A 47 -1.47 2.66 4.28
CA ILE A 47 -1.22 2.00 2.99
C ILE A 47 0.04 2.56 2.32
N ASN A 48 0.22 3.88 2.32
CA ASN A 48 1.42 4.51 1.76
C ASN A 48 2.69 4.05 2.51
N THR A 49 2.61 3.93 3.82
CA THR A 49 3.69 3.41 4.65
C THR A 49 4.01 1.96 4.30
N ALA A 50 2.99 1.10 4.18
CA ALA A 50 3.17 -0.29 3.77
C ALA A 50 3.79 -0.40 2.37
N LEU A 51 3.36 0.44 1.42
CA LEU A 51 3.93 0.51 0.07
C LEU A 51 5.39 0.98 0.09
N ASP A 52 5.75 1.98 0.90
CA ASP A 52 7.14 2.43 1.07
C ASP A 52 8.04 1.30 1.58
N PHE A 53 7.55 0.49 2.53
CA PHE A 53 8.27 -0.67 3.01
C PHE A 53 8.49 -1.75 1.94
N LEU A 54 7.55 -1.93 1.01
CA LEU A 54 7.64 -2.91 -0.07
C LEU A 54 8.48 -2.40 -1.24
N ASP A 55 8.50 -1.09 -1.50
CA ASP A 55 9.29 -0.46 -2.56
C ASP A 55 10.76 -0.26 -2.18
N ARG A 56 11.06 -0.20 -0.87
CA ARG A 56 12.44 -0.19 -0.40
C ARG A 56 13.13 -1.45 -0.91
N PRO A 57 14.22 -1.29 -1.69
CA PRO A 57 15.03 -2.45 -2.04
C PRO A 57 15.48 -3.08 -0.73
N ALA A 58 15.29 -4.40 -0.60
CA ALA A 58 15.86 -5.15 0.50
C ALA A 58 17.31 -4.68 0.69
N PRO A 59 17.76 -4.40 1.92
CA PRO A 59 19.13 -3.98 2.13
C PRO A 59 20.01 -5.00 1.43
N LYS A 60 20.65 -4.59 0.33
CA LYS A 60 21.63 -5.42 -0.36
C LYS A 60 22.59 -5.82 0.74
N ASP A 61 22.62 -7.11 1.04
CA ASP A 61 23.47 -7.66 2.08
C ASP A 61 24.80 -6.93 2.07
N ALA A 62 25.03 -6.15 3.13
CA ALA A 62 26.33 -5.60 3.41
C ALA A 62 27.19 -6.73 3.98
N ARG A 63 27.49 -7.75 3.16
CA ARG A 63 28.70 -8.60 3.18
C ARG A 63 28.65 -9.75 2.20
#